data_AF-A0A7X3PYR0-F1
#
_entry.id   AF-A0A7X3PYR0-F1
#
_cell.length_a   1.000
_cell.length_b   1.000
_cell.length_c   1.000
_cell.angle_alpha   90.00
_cell.angle_beta   90.00
_cell.angle_gamma   90.00
#
_symmetry.space_group_name_H-M   'P 1'
#
loop_
_entity.id
_entity.type
_entity.pdbx_description
1 polymer ?
#
loop_
_entity_poly.entity_id
_entity_poly.type
_entity_poly.pdbx_seq_one_letter_code
_entity_poly.pdbx_strand_id
1 'polypeptide(L)'
;MLRDVAGRQFGDMVKAVVDVEAGIMAIGGELHSDEEALLLDNGSRQSQLWGINLYPEKLSEEWIEFDSMINVRPSVGNRSRYIESVEIREAVTQIVQRLVED
;
A
#
# COMPACT_ATOMS: atom_id res chain seq x y z
N MET A 1 -15.29 -5.85 -4.65
CA MET A 1 -13.87 -6.00 -5.02
C MET A 1 -12.96 -6.12 -3.80
N LEU A 2 -12.67 -5.05 -3.04
CA LEU A 2 -11.72 -5.15 -1.91
C LEU A 2 -12.18 -6.14 -0.82
N ARG A 3 -13.48 -6.17 -0.49
CA ARG A 3 -14.06 -7.16 0.43
C ARG A 3 -13.87 -8.60 -0.04
N ASP A 4 -13.98 -8.84 -1.35
CA ASP A 4 -13.79 -10.16 -1.94
C ASP A 4 -12.33 -10.62 -1.88
N VAL A 5 -11.39 -9.68 -2.06
CA VAL A 5 -9.95 -9.92 -1.92
C VAL A 5 -9.60 -10.20 -0.45
N ALA A 6 -10.09 -9.37 0.47
CA ALA A 6 -9.88 -9.54 1.91
C ALA A 6 -10.33 -10.93 2.39
N GLY A 7 -11.55 -11.34 2.02
CA GLY A 7 -12.11 -12.64 2.40
C GLY A 7 -11.35 -13.85 1.86
N ARG A 8 -10.56 -13.69 0.78
CA ARG A 8 -9.69 -14.76 0.23
C ARG A 8 -8.30 -14.78 0.85
N GLN A 9 -7.91 -13.73 1.59
CA GLN A 9 -6.56 -13.56 2.12
C GLN A 9 -6.58 -13.51 3.64
N PHE A 10 -6.82 -12.33 4.22
CA PHE A 10 -6.65 -12.05 5.64
C PHE A 10 -7.97 -11.75 6.37
N GLY A 11 -9.11 -12.07 5.77
CA GLY A 11 -10.43 -11.86 6.35
C GLY A 11 -10.93 -10.43 6.12
N ASP A 12 -10.43 -9.48 6.89
CA ASP A 12 -10.87 -8.07 6.90
C ASP A 12 -9.83 -7.08 6.37
N MET A 13 -8.67 -7.60 5.92
CA MET A 13 -7.52 -6.82 5.50
C MET A 13 -7.06 -7.21 4.09
N VAL A 14 -6.69 -6.21 3.29
CA VAL A 14 -6.00 -6.37 1.99
C VAL A 14 -4.63 -5.73 2.11
N LYS A 15 -3.58 -6.49 1.75
CA LYS A 15 -2.25 -5.91 1.57
C LYS A 15 -2.21 -5.15 0.26
N ALA A 16 -1.52 -4.03 0.25
CA ALA A 16 -1.31 -3.26 -0.96
C ALA A 16 0.07 -2.61 -0.99
N VAL A 17 0.60 -2.41 -2.19
CA VAL A 17 1.76 -1.55 -2.44
C VAL A 17 1.37 -0.49 -3.45
N VAL A 18 1.67 0.76 -3.12
CA VAL A 18 1.36 1.94 -3.92
C VAL A 18 2.64 2.50 -4.53
N ASP A 19 2.63 2.77 -5.83
CA ASP A 19 3.64 3.60 -6.47
C ASP A 19 3.17 5.07 -6.46
N VAL A 20 3.84 5.91 -5.67
CA VAL A 20 3.47 7.32 -5.52
C VAL A 20 3.86 8.19 -6.72
N GLU A 21 4.80 7.76 -7.55
CA GLU A 21 5.18 8.46 -8.77
C GLU A 21 4.24 8.10 -9.93
N ALA A 22 3.96 6.82 -10.11
CA ALA A 22 3.12 6.33 -11.19
C ALA A 22 1.61 6.43 -10.88
N GLY A 23 1.23 6.59 -9.61
CA GLY A 23 -0.17 6.70 -9.19
C GLY A 23 -0.97 5.40 -9.38
N ILE A 24 -0.30 4.26 -9.25
CA ILE A 24 -0.88 2.91 -9.37
C ILE A 24 -0.71 2.13 -8.06
N MET A 25 -1.45 1.03 -7.93
CA MET A 25 -1.40 0.17 -6.75
C MET A 25 -1.50 -1.30 -7.17
N ALA A 26 -0.73 -2.16 -6.51
CA ALA A 26 -0.88 -3.60 -6.57
C ALA A 26 -1.55 -4.10 -5.28
N ILE A 27 -2.48 -5.05 -5.43
CA ILE A 27 -3.17 -5.76 -4.35
C ILE A 27 -3.28 -7.24 -4.70
N GLY A 28 -3.59 -8.07 -3.71
CA GLY A 28 -3.92 -9.47 -3.94
C GLY A 28 -2.70 -10.41 -3.89
N GLY A 29 -1.54 -9.92 -3.44
CA GLY A 29 -0.40 -10.75 -3.07
C GLY A 29 -0.58 -11.38 -1.69
N GLU A 30 0.13 -12.48 -1.41
CA GLU A 30 0.16 -13.03 -0.05
C GLU A 30 0.96 -12.12 0.89
N LEU A 31 2.02 -11.50 0.37
CA LEU A 31 2.89 -10.58 1.07
C LEU A 31 3.01 -9.26 0.29
N HIS A 32 3.31 -8.17 1.01
CA HIS A 32 3.64 -6.89 0.39
C HIS A 32 4.84 -6.98 -0.58
N SER A 33 5.75 -7.94 -0.36
CA SER A 33 6.88 -8.20 -1.27
C SER A 33 6.44 -8.74 -2.63
N ASP A 34 5.30 -9.45 -2.71
CA ASP A 34 4.79 -9.97 -3.98
C ASP A 34 4.24 -8.82 -4.83
N GLU A 35 3.53 -7.89 -4.18
CA GLU A 35 3.01 -6.66 -4.77
C GLU A 35 4.14 -5.70 -5.17
N GLU A 36 5.16 -5.57 -4.33
CA GLU A 36 6.37 -4.79 -4.64
C GLU A 36 7.08 -5.38 -5.87
N ALA A 37 7.29 -6.70 -5.92
CA ALA A 37 7.92 -7.37 -7.06
C ALA A 37 7.13 -7.15 -8.36
N LEU A 38 5.81 -7.26 -8.32
CA LEU A 38 4.96 -7.02 -9.50
C LEU A 38 5.10 -5.58 -10.02
N LEU A 39 5.15 -4.58 -9.14
CA LEU A 39 5.32 -3.19 -9.55
C LEU A 39 6.73 -2.94 -10.10
N LEU A 40 7.76 -3.52 -9.50
CA LEU A 40 9.13 -3.45 -10.01
C LEU A 40 9.24 -4.06 -11.41
N ASP A 41 8.62 -5.22 -11.65
CA ASP A 41 8.58 -5.86 -12.96
C ASP A 41 7.83 -5.01 -14.00
N ASN A 42 6.87 -4.20 -13.56
CA ASN A 42 6.14 -3.23 -14.39
C ASN A 42 6.87 -1.89 -14.56
N GLY A 43 8.09 -1.76 -14.05
CA GLY A 43 8.95 -0.59 -14.26
C GLY A 43 8.89 0.48 -13.16
N SER A 44 8.18 0.23 -12.06
CA SER A 44 8.22 1.10 -10.89
C SER A 44 9.62 1.15 -10.28
N ARG A 45 9.93 2.24 -9.58
CA ARG A 45 11.18 2.37 -8.83
C ARG A 45 10.92 2.03 -7.37
N GLN A 46 11.76 1.18 -6.77
CA GLN A 46 11.61 0.80 -5.35
C GLN A 46 11.49 2.00 -4.40
N SER A 47 12.17 3.12 -4.69
CA SER A 47 12.10 4.34 -3.88
C SER A 47 10.73 5.03 -3.89
N GLN A 48 9.83 4.65 -4.79
CA GLN A 48 8.47 5.18 -4.92
C GLN A 48 7.41 4.18 -4.42
N LEU A 49 7.80 2.98 -4.00
CA LEU A 49 6.87 1.93 -3.60
C LEU A 49 6.62 1.93 -2.09
N TRP A 50 5.37 1.99 -1.67
CA TRP A 50 5.01 2.05 -0.25
C TRP A 50 3.93 1.04 0.10
N GLY A 51 4.23 0.18 1.08
CA GLY A 51 3.33 -0.86 1.55
C GLY A 51 2.34 -0.32 2.57
N ILE A 52 1.07 -0.70 2.42
CA ILE A 52 -0.04 -0.34 3.30
C ILE A 52 -0.95 -1.56 3.54
N ASN A 53 -1.77 -1.49 4.57
CA ASN A 53 -2.90 -2.39 4.76
C ASN A 53 -4.20 -1.60 4.58
N LEU A 54 -5.14 -2.17 3.84
CA LEU A 54 -6.48 -1.63 3.64
C LEU A 54 -7.45 -2.47 4.45
N TYR A 55 -8.35 -1.83 5.20
CA TYR A 55 -9.39 -2.47 6.00
C TYR A 55 -10.78 -2.06 5.49
N PRO A 56 -11.37 -2.77 4.51
CA PRO A 56 -12.60 -2.35 3.83
C PRO A 56 -13.86 -2.28 4.72
N GLU A 57 -13.81 -2.87 5.91
CA GLU A 57 -14.91 -2.86 6.89
C GLU A 57 -14.76 -1.75 7.94
N LYS A 58 -13.60 -1.09 8.02
CA LYS A 58 -13.43 0.08 8.90
C LYS A 58 -14.04 1.30 8.22
N LEU A 59 -14.95 1.97 8.93
CA LEU A 59 -15.48 3.26 8.52
C LEU A 59 -14.53 4.36 9.01
N SER A 60 -14.44 5.47 8.27
CA SER A 60 -13.55 6.63 8.51
C SER A 60 -12.11 6.50 7.99
N GLU A 61 -11.27 7.49 8.26
CA GLU A 61 -9.86 7.61 7.83
C GLU A 61 -8.96 6.44 8.30
N GLU A 62 -9.42 5.63 9.25
CA GLU A 62 -8.69 4.48 9.81
C GLU A 62 -8.63 3.24 8.89
N TRP A 63 -9.27 3.31 7.72
CA TRP A 63 -9.29 2.18 6.77
C TRP A 63 -7.97 1.99 6.01
N ILE A 64 -7.06 2.96 6.06
CA ILE A 64 -5.70 2.87 5.51
C ILE A 64 -4.69 2.85 6.66
N GLU A 65 -3.93 1.77 6.76
CA GLU A 65 -2.83 1.64 7.71
C GLU A 65 -1.49 1.66 6.97
N PHE A 66 -0.61 2.58 7.35
CA PHE A 66 0.66 2.81 6.68
C PHE A 66 1.82 1.95 7.23
N ASP A 67 1.53 0.73 7.70
CA ASP A 67 2.52 -0.19 8.25
C ASP A 67 2.81 -1.37 7.30
N SER A 68 4.09 -1.53 6.94
CA SER A 68 4.57 -2.70 6.20
C SER A 68 6.05 -2.95 6.43
N MET A 69 6.48 -4.22 6.32
CA MET A 69 7.89 -4.58 6.39
C MET A 69 8.72 -3.96 5.26
N ILE A 70 8.15 -3.81 4.06
CA ILE A 70 8.90 -3.27 2.90
C ILE A 70 9.25 -1.79 3.08
N ASN A 71 8.58 -1.09 4.01
CA ASN A 71 8.79 0.33 4.26
C ASN A 71 10.08 0.61 5.06
N VAL A 72 10.70 -0.40 5.67
CA VAL A 72 11.96 -0.24 6.41
C VAL A 72 13.10 -0.02 5.42
N ARG A 73 13.36 1.24 5.08
CA ARG A 73 14.34 1.64 4.06
C ARG A 73 15.13 2.88 4.50
N PRO A 74 16.17 2.69 5.32
CA PRO A 74 17.02 3.80 5.78
C PRO A 74 17.65 4.63 4.65
N SER A 75 17.88 4.02 3.48
CA SER A 75 18.46 4.68 2.30
C SER A 75 17.56 5.76 1.69
N VAL A 76 16.25 5.71 1.92
CA VAL A 76 15.27 6.71 1.48
C VAL A 76 14.67 7.50 2.65
N GLY A 77 15.32 7.42 3.82
CA GLY A 77 14.95 8.20 5.00
C GLY A 77 13.84 7.60 5.88
N ASN A 78 13.33 6.38 5.59
CA ASN A 78 12.28 5.75 6.39
C ASN A 78 12.84 4.59 7.21
N ARG A 79 12.89 4.72 8.54
CA ARG A 79 13.61 3.75 9.40
C ARG A 79 12.68 2.75 10.10
N SER A 80 11.38 2.95 10.01
CA SER A 80 10.36 2.10 10.60
C SER A 80 9.52 1.41 9.52
N ARG A 81 8.60 0.55 9.97
CA ARG A 81 7.58 -0.06 9.11
C ARG A 81 6.47 0.93 8.75
N TYR A 82 6.31 1.95 9.60
CA TYR A 82 5.40 3.05 9.35
C TYR A 82 5.99 3.99 8.29
N ILE A 83 5.15 4.53 7.41
CA ILE A 83 5.55 5.61 6.52
C ILE A 83 5.68 6.89 7.34
N GLU A 84 6.90 7.37 7.60
CA GLU A 84 7.17 8.48 8.52
C GLU A 84 6.82 9.85 7.93
N SER A 85 7.04 10.05 6.62
CA SER A 85 6.72 11.31 5.93
C SER A 85 5.21 11.49 5.81
N VAL A 86 4.73 12.67 6.23
CA VAL A 86 3.32 13.08 6.09
C VAL A 86 2.95 13.21 4.62
N GLU A 87 3.85 13.79 3.82
CA GLU A 87 3.66 14.06 2.41
C GLU A 87 3.45 12.76 1.61
N ILE A 88 4.21 11.72 1.94
CA ILE A 88 4.05 10.39 1.33
C ILE A 88 2.73 9.76 1.76
N ARG A 89 2.33 9.87 3.03
CA ARG A 89 1.03 9.36 3.50
C ARG A 89 -0.13 10.05 2.79
N GLU A 90 -0.07 11.36 2.61
CA GLU A 90 -1.07 12.12 1.86
C GLU A 90 -1.15 11.68 0.40
N ALA A 91 -0.01 11.52 -0.28
CA ALA A 91 0.04 11.02 -1.65
C ALA A 91 -0.56 9.61 -1.78
N VAL A 92 -0.19 8.71 -0.87
CA VAL A 92 -0.76 7.35 -0.81
C VAL A 92 -2.27 7.40 -0.61
N THR A 93 -2.76 8.18 0.35
CA THR A 93 -4.20 8.33 0.61
C THR A 93 -4.95 8.80 -0.64
N GLN A 94 -4.46 9.84 -1.32
CA GLN A 94 -5.08 10.37 -2.52
C GLN A 94 -5.13 9.34 -3.66
N ILE A 95 -4.04 8.58 -3.86
CA ILE A 95 -3.97 7.53 -4.87
C ILE A 95 -4.95 6.41 -4.54
N VAL A 96 -4.93 5.93 -3.29
CA VAL A 96 -5.80 4.84 -2.83
C VAL A 96 -7.27 5.24 -2.98
N GLN A 97 -7.66 6.42 -2.52
CA GLN A 97 -9.03 6.93 -2.66
C GLN A 97 -9.46 6.96 -4.13
N ARG A 98 -8.63 7.51 -5.01
CA ARG A 98 -8.90 7.56 -6.45
C ARG A 98 -9.01 6.18 -7.12
N LEU A 99 -8.27 5.19 -6.65
CA LEU A 99 -8.26 3.83 -7.24
C LEU A 99 -9.37 2.92 -6.68
N VAL A 100 -9.90 3.24 -5.50
CA VAL A 100 -10.94 2.47 -4.81
C VAL A 100 -12.33 3.07 -5.02
N GLU A 101 -12.42 4.35 -5.41
CA GLU A 101 -13.65 4.96 -5.91
C GLU A 101 -14.02 4.40 -7.31
N ASP A 102 -14.66 3.23 -7.31
CA ASP A 102 -15.80 2.79 -8.14
C ASP A 102 -16.25 1.36 -7.74
#